data_AF-A0A4R7X9D6-F1
#
_entry.id   AF-A0A4R7X9D6-F1
#
_cell.length_a   1.000
_cell.length_b   1.000
_cell.length_c   1.000
_cell.angle_alpha   90.00
_cell.angle_beta   90.00
_cell.angle_gamma   90.00
#
_symmetry.space_group_name_H-M   'P 1'
#
loop_
_entity.id
_entity.type
_entity.pdbx_description
1 polymer ?
#
loop_
_entity_poly.entity_id
_entity_poly.type
_entity_poly.pdbx_seq_one_letter_code
_entity_poly.pdbx_strand_id
1 'polypeptide(L)'
;MSLSRPVSISSSHTSLLPGARRRLLSAGLLGVMLTVGVAGEVQAEAKDRWVSDTLSTYVRSGPTDGYRIVGTLKSGQKVDLVSTQGDYSQVRGNSGDTVWIPSSDLQEVPGQTERLPQLTQEVADLSAKLKSIDDDWKTKVQGMQETLDSRKKLVDELEARTKDLNGQLTDAQSELRSTQAKLGDENNQVLMRYMVYGGSIAGGGLLLGLVLPALTRGRKRNDRWF
;
A
#
# COMPACT_ATOMS: atom_id res chain seq x y z
N MET A 1 -16.43 48.15 -9.68
CA MET A 1 -15.21 48.85 -9.26
C MET A 1 -14.50 48.00 -8.22
N SER A 2 -13.22 47.71 -8.47
CA SER A 2 -12.20 47.18 -7.55
C SER A 2 -12.40 45.77 -6.94
N LEU A 3 -11.44 44.83 -6.91
CA LEU A 3 -10.26 44.44 -7.70
C LEU A 3 -9.71 43.20 -6.93
N SER A 4 -9.43 42.11 -7.65
CA SER A 4 -8.21 41.28 -7.51
C SER A 4 -7.92 40.45 -6.23
N ARG A 5 -7.89 39.13 -6.45
CA ARG A 5 -7.03 38.05 -5.87
C ARG A 5 -5.53 38.45 -5.74
N PRO A 6 -4.61 37.71 -5.04
CA PRO A 6 -4.57 36.25 -4.91
C PRO A 6 -4.02 35.59 -3.61
N VAL A 7 -4.10 34.27 -3.64
CA VAL A 7 -3.58 33.20 -2.75
C VAL A 7 -2.05 33.22 -2.63
N SER A 8 -1.51 32.81 -1.46
CA SER A 8 -0.24 32.07 -1.37
C SER A 8 -0.20 31.17 -0.13
N ILE A 9 0.27 29.94 -0.39
CA ILE A 9 0.41 28.77 0.47
C ILE A 9 1.85 28.74 0.98
N SER A 10 2.07 28.39 2.25
CA SER A 10 3.37 27.99 2.82
C SER A 10 3.08 26.98 3.93
N SER A 11 3.14 25.67 3.69
CA SER A 11 4.30 24.77 3.75
C SER A 11 5.02 24.76 5.11
N SER A 12 4.66 23.81 5.96
CA SER A 12 5.56 23.29 7.00
C SER A 12 5.53 21.76 6.95
N HIS A 13 6.65 21.24 6.47
CA HIS A 13 6.94 19.84 6.25
C HIS A 13 7.04 19.06 7.56
N THR A 14 6.32 17.95 7.61
CA THR A 14 6.46 16.88 8.60
C THR A 14 7.73 16.09 8.26
N SER A 15 8.79 16.21 9.04
CA SER A 15 10.00 15.41 8.85
C SER A 15 9.87 14.06 9.55
N LEU A 16 9.66 13.04 8.73
CA LEU A 16 9.76 11.62 9.06
C LEU A 16 11.21 11.24 9.41
N LEU A 17 11.34 10.38 10.42
CA LEU A 17 12.55 9.67 10.79
C LEU A 17 13.07 8.80 9.63
N PRO A 18 14.38 8.83 9.32
CA PRO A 18 15.03 7.78 8.55
C PRO A 18 15.88 6.88 9.47
N GLY A 19 15.83 5.58 9.21
CA GLY A 19 16.55 4.58 10.00
C GLY A 19 18.05 4.46 9.70
N ALA A 20 18.61 3.37 10.24
CA ALA A 20 19.87 2.69 9.92
C ALA A 20 20.94 2.65 11.05
N ARG A 21 21.02 1.46 11.66
CA ARG A 21 22.21 0.59 11.81
C ARG A 21 23.56 1.20 12.27
N ARG A 22 23.98 0.71 13.46
CA ARG A 22 25.32 0.24 13.89
C ARG A 22 26.54 1.14 13.58
N ARG A 23 27.26 1.55 14.62
CA ARG A 23 28.60 1.00 15.01
C ARG A 23 29.18 1.72 16.24
N LEU A 24 29.93 0.93 17.00
CA LEU A 24 30.74 1.17 18.19
C LEU A 24 31.66 2.41 18.11
N LEU A 25 32.09 2.92 19.28
CA LEU A 25 33.42 3.43 19.69
C LEU A 25 33.24 4.18 21.04
N SER A 26 33.48 3.58 22.21
CA SER A 26 34.75 3.49 22.98
C SER A 26 35.22 4.79 23.65
N ALA A 27 35.19 4.81 25.00
CA ALA A 27 36.04 5.51 25.98
C ALA A 27 35.19 5.81 27.25
N GLY A 28 35.52 5.49 28.50
CA GLY A 28 36.69 4.94 29.17
C GLY A 28 36.71 5.49 30.60
N LEU A 29 36.92 4.64 31.64
CA LEU A 29 37.65 4.88 32.91
C LEU A 29 37.12 4.08 34.13
N LEU A 30 38.09 3.53 34.88
CA LEU A 30 38.08 3.07 36.29
C LEU A 30 37.25 1.80 36.57
N GLY A 31 37.79 0.63 36.94
CA GLY A 31 39.05 0.33 37.61
C GLY A 31 38.78 -0.01 39.08
N VAL A 32 38.36 -1.24 39.40
CA VAL A 32 38.62 -1.90 40.69
C VAL A 32 38.76 -3.40 40.47
N MET A 33 39.92 -3.87 40.88
CA MET A 33 40.40 -5.24 41.00
C MET A 33 39.63 -5.97 42.12
N LEU A 34 38.98 -7.09 41.80
CA LEU A 34 38.64 -8.10 42.79
C LEU A 34 38.82 -9.48 42.15
N THR A 35 39.94 -10.11 42.50
CA THR A 35 40.21 -11.53 42.24
C THR A 35 39.27 -12.37 43.08
N VAL A 36 38.29 -13.02 42.45
CA VAL A 36 37.59 -14.18 43.02
C VAL A 36 37.89 -15.35 42.10
N GLY A 37 38.68 -16.29 42.60
CA GLY A 37 38.89 -17.58 41.97
C GLY A 37 37.56 -18.32 41.94
N VAL A 38 36.95 -18.41 40.76
CA VAL A 38 35.93 -19.41 40.49
C VAL A 38 36.66 -20.66 40.06
N ALA A 39 36.77 -21.60 41.00
CA ALA A 39 37.03 -22.98 40.67
C ALA A 39 35.98 -23.41 39.65
N GLY A 40 36.42 -23.90 38.49
CA GLY A 40 35.54 -24.51 37.52
C GLY A 40 34.93 -25.76 38.12
N GLU A 41 33.69 -25.66 38.59
CA GLU A 41 32.81 -26.81 38.68
C GLU A 41 32.54 -27.27 37.24
N VAL A 42 33.09 -28.43 36.89
CA VAL A 42 32.70 -29.18 35.71
C VAL A 42 31.25 -29.57 35.94
N GLN A 43 30.31 -28.72 35.51
CA GLN A 43 28.90 -29.06 35.42
C GLN A 43 28.78 -30.19 34.40
N ALA A 44 28.64 -31.42 34.92
CA ALA A 44 28.17 -32.54 34.14
C ALA A 44 26.82 -32.14 33.55
N GLU A 45 26.78 -32.03 32.23
CA GLU A 45 25.59 -31.72 31.44
C GLU A 45 24.56 -32.84 31.68
N ALA A 46 23.62 -32.62 32.60
CA ALA A 46 22.52 -33.53 32.83
C ALA A 46 21.63 -33.53 31.58
N LYS A 47 21.75 -34.57 30.75
CA LYS A 47 20.94 -34.73 29.56
C LYS A 47 19.67 -35.45 29.96
N ASP A 48 18.58 -34.71 29.99
CA ASP A 48 17.23 -35.24 30.17
C ASP A 48 16.95 -36.32 29.11
N ARG A 49 16.55 -37.50 29.55
CA ARG A 49 16.12 -38.63 28.70
C ARG A 49 14.79 -39.16 29.22
N TRP A 50 14.01 -39.78 28.34
CA TRP A 50 12.76 -40.45 28.70
C TRP A 50 12.89 -41.95 28.48
N VAL A 51 12.31 -42.74 29.37
CA VAL A 51 12.18 -44.19 29.16
C VAL A 51 11.18 -44.44 28.04
N SER A 52 11.51 -45.33 27.11
CA SER A 52 10.68 -45.68 25.96
C SER A 52 9.28 -46.16 26.38
N ASP A 53 8.31 -46.02 25.47
CA ASP A 53 6.89 -46.18 25.79
C ASP A 53 6.41 -47.66 25.93
N THR A 54 7.34 -48.61 26.14
CA THR A 54 7.04 -50.04 26.24
C THR A 54 6.98 -50.49 27.71
N LEU A 55 5.78 -50.43 28.30
CA LEU A 55 5.26 -51.13 29.50
C LEU A 55 6.10 -51.07 30.81
N SER A 56 7.37 -51.46 30.80
CA SER A 56 8.35 -51.32 31.89
C SER A 56 9.71 -51.87 31.47
N THR A 57 10.79 -51.16 31.76
CA THR A 57 12.17 -51.64 31.49
C THR A 57 12.87 -52.07 32.77
N TYR A 58 13.57 -53.21 32.72
CA TYR A 58 14.39 -53.70 33.83
C TYR A 58 15.70 -52.91 33.94
N VAL A 59 16.05 -52.52 35.18
CA VAL A 59 17.30 -51.81 35.46
C VAL A 59 18.28 -52.66 36.25
N ARG A 60 19.57 -52.45 35.99
CA ARG A 60 20.68 -53.27 36.47
C ARG A 60 21.66 -52.46 37.32
N SER A 61 22.47 -53.16 38.12
CA SER A 61 23.51 -52.53 38.95
C SER A 61 24.80 -52.18 38.19
N GLY A 62 24.96 -52.63 36.94
CA GLY A 62 26.16 -52.38 36.15
C GLY A 62 25.95 -52.44 34.63
N PRO A 63 26.97 -52.11 33.84
CA PRO A 63 26.90 -51.82 32.40
C PRO A 63 26.94 -53.07 31.49
N THR A 64 26.62 -54.26 32.01
CA THR A 64 26.58 -55.51 31.22
C THR A 64 25.47 -56.43 31.70
N ASP A 65 25.07 -57.41 30.88
CA ASP A 65 24.00 -58.36 31.19
C ASP A 65 24.26 -59.27 32.40
N GLY A 66 25.52 -59.43 32.82
CA GLY A 66 25.91 -60.23 33.98
C GLY A 66 25.56 -59.58 35.33
N TYR A 67 25.19 -58.30 35.35
CA TYR A 67 24.82 -57.60 36.57
C TYR A 67 23.37 -57.88 36.98
N ARG A 68 23.15 -57.95 38.30
CA ARG A 68 21.83 -58.20 38.90
C ARG A 68 20.84 -57.11 38.54
N ILE A 69 19.60 -57.51 38.23
CA ILE A 69 18.45 -56.62 38.10
C ILE A 69 18.10 -56.05 39.48
N VAL A 70 18.14 -54.73 39.62
CA VAL A 70 17.89 -54.01 40.88
C VAL A 70 16.49 -53.40 40.95
N GLY A 71 15.77 -53.37 39.83
CA GLY A 71 14.39 -52.86 39.80
C GLY A 71 13.85 -52.71 38.39
N THR A 72 12.81 -51.89 38.26
CA THR A 72 12.16 -51.55 36.98
C THR A 72 11.86 -50.06 36.92
N LEU A 73 12.02 -49.45 35.75
CA LEU A 73 11.56 -48.09 35.46
C LEU A 73 10.25 -48.12 34.67
N LYS A 74 9.40 -47.12 34.92
CA LYS A 74 8.11 -46.98 34.22
C LYS A 74 8.30 -46.38 32.83
N SER A 75 7.46 -46.80 31.91
CA SER A 75 7.29 -46.22 30.57
C SER A 75 7.09 -44.70 30.64
N GLY A 76 7.79 -43.94 29.80
CA GLY A 76 7.65 -42.48 29.74
C GLY A 76 8.23 -41.70 30.92
N GLN A 77 8.89 -42.38 31.87
CA GLN A 77 9.51 -41.72 33.02
C GLN A 77 10.71 -40.86 32.58
N LYS A 78 10.76 -39.61 33.05
CA LYS A 78 11.92 -38.74 32.88
C LYS A 78 13.08 -39.21 33.77
N VAL A 79 14.26 -39.34 33.19
CA VAL A 79 15.50 -39.76 33.84
C VAL A 79 16.69 -38.91 33.37
N ASP A 80 17.66 -38.69 34.23
CA ASP A 80 18.86 -37.91 33.87
C ASP A 80 19.97 -38.87 33.43
N LEU A 81 20.53 -38.66 32.24
CA LEU A 81 21.66 -39.45 31.76
C LEU A 81 22.95 -39.02 32.47
N VAL A 82 23.58 -39.95 33.19
CA VAL A 82 24.83 -39.72 33.94
C VAL A 82 26.04 -40.14 33.11
N SER A 83 26.01 -41.35 32.55
CA SER A 83 27.11 -41.92 31.77
C SER A 83 26.57 -42.95 30.78
N THR A 84 27.35 -43.28 29.75
CA THR A 84 27.02 -44.36 28.81
C THR A 84 28.25 -45.22 28.60
N GLN A 85 28.06 -46.54 28.71
CA GLN A 85 29.11 -47.53 28.59
C GLN A 85 28.61 -48.74 27.81
N GLY A 86 29.10 -48.89 26.58
CA GLY A 86 28.64 -49.94 25.66
C GLY A 86 27.17 -49.75 25.30
N ASP A 87 26.40 -50.83 25.42
CA ASP A 87 24.96 -50.85 25.12
C ASP A 87 24.08 -50.41 26.31
N TYR A 88 24.70 -49.96 27.41
CA TYR A 88 24.00 -49.50 28.60
C TYR A 88 24.31 -48.04 28.92
N SER A 89 23.27 -47.37 29.40
CA SER A 89 23.33 -46.01 29.90
C SER A 89 23.05 -46.01 31.40
N GLN A 90 23.89 -45.31 32.14
CA GLN A 90 23.68 -45.03 33.55
C GLN A 90 22.73 -43.84 33.66
N VAL A 91 21.59 -44.06 34.30
CA VAL A 91 20.56 -43.04 34.47
C VAL A 91 20.27 -42.82 35.95
N ARG A 92 19.95 -41.59 36.29
CA ARG A 92 19.48 -41.19 37.62
C ARG A 92 17.98 -40.98 37.56
N GLY A 93 17.26 -41.73 38.38
CA GLY A 93 15.82 -41.56 38.56
C GLY A 93 15.49 -40.40 39.50
N ASN A 94 14.23 -39.98 39.50
CA ASN A 94 13.73 -38.89 40.36
C ASN A 94 13.88 -39.17 41.88
N SER A 95 14.06 -40.44 42.27
CA SER A 95 14.34 -40.87 43.64
C SER A 95 15.82 -40.68 44.06
N GLY A 96 16.69 -40.25 43.13
CA GLY A 96 18.14 -40.11 43.36
C GLY A 96 18.95 -41.39 43.08
N ASP A 97 18.29 -42.53 42.87
CA ASP A 97 18.94 -43.80 42.58
C ASP A 97 19.59 -43.79 41.19
N THR A 98 20.82 -44.30 41.13
CA THR A 98 21.58 -44.41 39.87
C THR A 98 21.63 -45.86 39.43
N VAL A 99 21.07 -46.15 38.25
CA VAL A 99 20.89 -47.50 37.73
C VAL A 99 21.26 -47.58 36.25
N TRP A 100 21.57 -48.78 35.76
CA TRP A 100 21.91 -49.01 34.36
C TRP A 100 20.71 -49.55 33.59
N ILE A 101 20.44 -48.94 32.44
CA ILE A 101 19.36 -49.31 31.52
C ILE A 101 19.95 -49.52 30.11
N PRO A 102 19.44 -50.46 29.30
CA PRO A 102 19.83 -50.56 27.90
C PRO A 102 19.59 -49.21 27.18
N SER A 103 20.57 -48.75 26.42
CA SER A 103 20.47 -47.47 25.70
C SER A 103 19.37 -47.48 24.63
N SER A 104 18.96 -48.66 24.15
CA SER A 104 17.80 -48.84 23.25
C SER A 104 16.48 -48.41 23.87
N ASP A 105 16.38 -48.46 25.18
CA ASP A 105 15.14 -48.22 25.92
C ASP A 105 15.07 -46.76 26.41
N LEU A 106 16.04 -45.92 26.03
CA LEU A 106 16.06 -44.48 26.26
C LEU A 106 15.71 -43.71 24.98
N GLN A 107 14.85 -42.71 25.13
CA GLN A 107 14.45 -41.78 24.09
C GLN A 107 14.85 -40.36 24.46
N GLU A 108 15.24 -39.57 23.46
CA GLU A 108 15.53 -38.14 23.63
C GLU A 108 14.28 -37.29 23.69
N VAL A 109 13.12 -37.87 23.39
CA VAL A 109 11.88 -37.13 23.19
C VAL A 109 10.76 -37.72 24.06
N PRO A 110 9.92 -36.88 24.69
CA PRO A 110 8.84 -37.35 25.54
C PRO A 110 7.84 -38.27 24.81
N GLY A 111 7.26 -39.20 25.57
CA GLY A 111 6.31 -40.21 25.09
C GLY A 111 5.03 -39.62 24.49
N GLN A 112 4.23 -40.45 23.84
CA GLN A 112 3.05 -40.00 23.07
C GLN A 112 1.98 -39.37 23.98
N THR A 113 1.86 -39.84 25.21
CA THR A 113 0.85 -39.40 26.19
C THR A 113 0.91 -37.91 26.52
N GLU A 114 2.11 -37.32 26.59
CA GLU A 114 2.27 -35.87 26.84
C GLU A 114 2.07 -35.02 25.58
N ARG A 115 2.25 -35.61 24.38
CA ARG A 115 2.11 -34.91 23.10
C ARG A 115 0.66 -34.81 22.63
N LEU A 116 -0.19 -35.78 22.93
CA LEU A 116 -1.60 -35.77 22.52
C LEU A 116 -2.36 -34.49 22.90
N PRO A 117 -2.28 -33.97 24.15
CA PRO A 117 -2.95 -32.71 24.48
C PRO A 117 -2.34 -31.52 23.73
N GLN A 118 -1.01 -31.50 23.56
CA GLN A 118 -0.32 -30.40 22.86
C GLN A 118 -0.69 -30.35 21.37
N LEU A 119 -0.67 -31.49 20.67
CA LEU A 119 -1.08 -31.57 19.26
C LEU A 119 -2.55 -31.23 19.07
N THR A 120 -3.42 -31.68 19.98
CA THR A 120 -4.85 -31.34 19.93
C THR A 120 -5.06 -29.83 20.07
N GLN A 121 -4.30 -29.19 20.97
CA GLN A 121 -4.34 -27.75 21.16
C GLN A 121 -3.77 -27.00 19.97
N GLU A 122 -2.68 -27.48 19.35
CA GLU A 122 -2.12 -26.89 18.14
C GLU A 122 -3.10 -26.97 16.95
N VAL A 123 -3.80 -28.09 16.78
CA VAL A 123 -4.85 -28.22 15.75
C VAL A 123 -6.00 -27.24 16.02
N ALA A 124 -6.43 -27.11 17.28
CA ALA A 124 -7.46 -26.13 17.65
C ALA A 124 -7.02 -24.70 17.34
N ASP A 125 -5.79 -24.32 17.72
CA ASP A 125 -5.23 -22.99 17.48
C ASP A 125 -5.07 -22.70 15.98
N LEU A 126 -4.57 -23.67 15.21
CA LEU A 126 -4.43 -23.55 13.76
C LEU A 126 -5.79 -23.45 13.07
N SER A 127 -6.79 -24.20 13.52
CA SER A 127 -8.15 -24.11 13.01
C SER A 127 -8.79 -22.74 13.31
N ALA A 128 -8.54 -22.18 14.49
CA ALA A 128 -9.00 -20.85 14.86
C ALA A 128 -8.32 -19.76 14.02
N LYS A 129 -7.01 -19.86 13.79
CA LYS A 129 -6.26 -18.95 12.90
C LYS A 129 -6.74 -19.02 11.46
N LEU A 130 -7.00 -20.23 10.94
CA LEU A 130 -7.55 -20.40 9.60
C LEU A 130 -8.92 -19.75 9.48
N LYS A 131 -9.79 -19.91 10.48
CA LYS A 131 -11.10 -19.27 10.51
C LYS A 131 -11.02 -17.75 10.57
N SER A 132 -10.14 -17.18 11.40
CA SER A 132 -9.97 -15.72 11.46
C SER A 132 -9.43 -15.16 10.15
N ILE A 133 -8.52 -15.89 9.49
CA ILE A 133 -8.00 -15.51 8.17
C ILE A 133 -9.11 -15.52 7.11
N ASP A 134 -9.97 -16.54 7.11
CA ASP A 134 -11.10 -16.64 6.19
C ASP A 134 -12.09 -15.47 6.38
N ASP A 135 -12.44 -15.16 7.63
CA ASP A 135 -13.31 -14.03 7.97
C ASP A 135 -12.68 -12.68 7.54
N ASP A 136 -11.38 -12.47 7.80
CA ASP A 136 -10.65 -11.25 7.37
C ASP A 136 -10.60 -11.11 5.84
N TRP A 137 -10.37 -12.21 5.12
CA TRP A 137 -10.38 -12.21 3.66
C TRP A 137 -11.77 -11.91 3.11
N LYS A 138 -12.81 -12.48 3.71
CA LYS A 138 -14.19 -12.20 3.34
C LYS A 138 -14.52 -10.72 3.51
N THR A 139 -14.16 -10.11 4.64
CA THR A 139 -14.35 -8.67 4.87
C THR A 139 -13.54 -7.83 3.89
N LYS A 140 -12.29 -8.20 3.60
CA LYS A 140 -11.45 -7.47 2.63
C LYS A 140 -12.00 -7.53 1.21
N VAL A 141 -12.49 -8.70 0.77
CA VAL A 141 -13.12 -8.86 -0.55
C VAL A 141 -14.41 -8.05 -0.64
N GLN A 142 -15.23 -8.04 0.41
CA GLN A 142 -16.43 -7.20 0.49
C GLN A 142 -16.07 -5.70 0.39
N GLY A 143 -15.12 -5.22 1.20
CA GLY A 143 -14.68 -3.83 1.14
C GLY A 143 -14.05 -3.43 -0.19
N MET A 144 -13.33 -4.36 -0.85
CA MET A 144 -12.81 -4.15 -2.20
C MET A 144 -13.93 -4.07 -3.23
N GLN A 145 -14.95 -4.92 -3.15
CA GLN A 145 -16.11 -4.87 -4.03
C GLN A 145 -16.87 -3.54 -3.89
N GLU A 146 -17.11 -3.08 -2.66
CA GLU A 146 -17.73 -1.77 -2.40
C GLU A 146 -16.88 -0.61 -2.94
N THR A 147 -15.55 -0.71 -2.81
CA THR A 147 -14.61 0.28 -3.37
C THR A 147 -14.66 0.27 -4.90
N LEU A 148 -14.76 -0.89 -5.53
CA LEU A 148 -14.90 -0.99 -6.98
C LEU A 148 -16.24 -0.40 -7.46
N ASP A 149 -17.33 -0.69 -6.76
CA ASP A 149 -18.65 -0.17 -7.11
C ASP A 149 -18.73 1.35 -6.93
N SER A 150 -18.16 1.90 -5.85
CA SER A 150 -18.08 3.35 -5.66
C SER A 150 -17.20 4.03 -6.70
N ARG A 151 -16.04 3.45 -7.03
CA ARG A 151 -15.16 3.96 -8.10
C ARG A 151 -15.83 3.92 -9.46
N LYS A 152 -16.57 2.85 -9.77
CA LYS A 152 -17.34 2.74 -11.01
C LYS A 152 -18.36 3.88 -11.13
N LYS A 153 -19.13 4.14 -10.07
CA LYS A 153 -20.07 5.27 -10.03
C LYS A 153 -19.38 6.62 -10.25
N LEU A 154 -18.21 6.84 -9.65
CA LEU A 154 -17.43 8.06 -9.85
C LEU A 154 -16.96 8.22 -11.31
N VAL A 155 -16.52 7.13 -11.94
CA VAL A 155 -16.14 7.14 -13.36
C VAL A 155 -17.34 7.47 -14.24
N ASP A 156 -18.48 6.82 -14.01
CA ASP A 156 -19.72 7.06 -14.75
C ASP A 156 -20.18 8.53 -14.57
N GLU A 157 -20.06 9.10 -13.37
CA GLU A 157 -20.36 10.52 -13.11
C GLU A 157 -19.38 11.47 -13.83
N LEU A 158 -18.08 11.20 -13.78
CA LEU A 158 -17.07 12.02 -14.46
C LEU A 158 -17.24 11.98 -15.98
N GLU A 159 -17.59 10.83 -16.54
CA GLU A 159 -17.91 10.69 -17.96
C GLU A 159 -19.15 11.53 -18.32
N ALA A 160 -20.21 11.45 -17.51
CA ALA A 160 -21.43 12.25 -17.71
C ALA A 160 -21.15 13.77 -17.64
N ARG A 161 -20.37 14.22 -16.64
CA ARG A 161 -19.96 15.63 -16.52
C ARG A 161 -19.11 16.09 -17.71
N THR A 162 -18.20 15.25 -18.18
CA THR A 162 -17.35 15.58 -19.34
C THR A 162 -18.19 15.72 -20.61
N LYS A 163 -19.16 14.82 -20.80
CA LYS A 163 -20.11 14.90 -21.93
C LYS A 163 -20.96 16.17 -21.86
N ASP A 164 -21.49 16.49 -20.68
CA ASP A 164 -22.30 17.68 -20.45
C ASP A 164 -21.51 18.97 -20.70
N LEU A 165 -20.31 19.10 -20.14
CA LEU A 165 -19.43 20.25 -20.36
C LEU A 165 -19.06 20.43 -21.84
N ASN A 166 -18.79 19.33 -22.56
CA ASN A 166 -18.54 19.41 -24.00
C ASN A 166 -19.79 19.87 -24.78
N GLY A 167 -20.98 19.46 -24.35
CA GLY A 167 -22.25 19.96 -24.88
C GLY A 167 -22.38 21.47 -24.68
N GLN A 168 -22.21 21.95 -23.44
CA GLN A 168 -22.25 23.37 -23.11
C GLN A 168 -21.24 24.21 -23.89
N LEU A 169 -20.01 23.71 -24.07
CA LEU A 169 -18.99 24.39 -24.89
C LEU A 169 -19.41 24.48 -26.35
N THR A 170 -20.01 23.41 -26.89
CA THR A 170 -20.52 23.41 -28.27
C THR A 170 -21.67 24.39 -28.42
N ASP A 171 -22.61 24.42 -27.47
CA ASP A 171 -23.74 25.34 -27.45
C ASP A 171 -23.27 26.78 -27.36
N ALA A 172 -22.38 27.11 -26.41
CA ALA A 172 -21.80 28.44 -26.27
C ALA A 172 -21.03 28.88 -27.52
N GLN A 173 -20.27 27.99 -28.16
CA GLN A 173 -19.61 28.28 -29.43
C GLN A 173 -20.61 28.55 -30.55
N SER A 174 -21.71 27.80 -30.62
CA SER A 174 -22.77 27.99 -31.61
C SER A 174 -23.51 29.32 -31.39
N GLU A 175 -23.77 29.68 -30.13
CA GLU A 175 -24.40 30.93 -29.74
C GLU A 175 -23.53 32.13 -30.11
N LEU A 176 -22.23 32.06 -29.83
CA LEU A 176 -21.26 33.07 -30.26
C LEU A 176 -21.24 33.24 -31.79
N ARG A 177 -21.21 32.13 -32.55
CA ARG A 177 -21.28 32.19 -34.02
C ARG A 177 -22.59 32.82 -34.50
N SER A 178 -23.72 32.48 -33.89
CA SER A 178 -25.02 33.04 -34.25
C SER A 178 -25.12 34.54 -33.94
N THR A 179 -24.54 34.97 -32.82
CA THR A 179 -24.51 36.38 -32.39
C THR A 179 -23.57 37.18 -33.29
N GLN A 180 -22.41 36.62 -33.65
CA GLN A 180 -21.49 37.22 -34.61
C GLN A 180 -22.15 37.37 -35.99
N ALA A 181 -22.91 36.36 -36.44
CA ALA A 181 -23.64 36.40 -37.70
C ALA A 181 -24.75 37.48 -37.69
N LYS A 182 -25.50 37.61 -36.58
CA LYS A 182 -26.50 38.68 -36.40
C LYS A 182 -25.86 40.08 -36.40
N LEU A 183 -24.76 40.27 -35.66
CA LEU A 183 -24.01 41.52 -35.65
C LEU A 183 -23.42 41.85 -37.03
N GLY A 184 -22.98 40.84 -37.78
CA GLY A 184 -22.50 41.02 -39.15
C GLY A 184 -23.60 41.41 -40.13
N ASP A 185 -24.77 40.77 -40.05
CA ASP A 185 -25.92 41.06 -40.90
C ASP A 185 -26.53 42.43 -40.58
N GLU A 186 -26.71 42.76 -39.30
CA GLU A 186 -27.23 44.07 -38.87
C GLU A 186 -26.26 45.20 -39.23
N ASN A 187 -24.95 45.02 -39.00
CA ASN A 187 -23.95 45.99 -39.45
C ASN A 187 -23.96 46.12 -40.98
N ASN A 188 -24.01 45.03 -41.75
CA ASN A 188 -24.07 45.10 -43.21
C ASN A 188 -25.33 45.79 -43.72
N GLN A 189 -26.49 45.56 -43.09
CA GLN A 189 -27.73 46.26 -43.42
C GLN A 189 -27.63 47.76 -43.11
N VAL A 190 -27.07 48.14 -41.95
CA VAL A 190 -26.83 49.54 -41.59
C VAL A 190 -25.83 50.18 -42.56
N LEU A 191 -24.75 49.47 -42.92
CA LEU A 191 -23.72 49.95 -43.83
C LEU A 191 -24.24 50.09 -45.26
N MET A 192 -25.02 49.12 -45.75
CA MET A 192 -25.71 49.19 -47.05
C MET A 192 -26.68 50.36 -47.10
N ARG A 193 -27.44 50.62 -46.03
CA ARG A 193 -28.36 51.76 -45.97
C ARG A 193 -27.60 53.08 -46.14
N TYR A 194 -26.53 53.30 -45.39
CA TYR A 194 -25.71 54.52 -45.55
C TYR A 194 -25.00 54.60 -46.90
N MET A 195 -24.54 53.48 -47.45
CA MET A 195 -23.90 53.43 -48.77
C MET A 195 -24.87 53.80 -49.91
N VAL A 196 -26.10 53.30 -49.87
CA VAL A 196 -27.14 53.65 -50.86
C VAL A 196 -27.53 55.13 -50.75
N TYR A 197 -27.66 55.66 -49.53
CA TYR A 197 -27.91 57.09 -49.32
C TYR A 197 -26.73 57.97 -49.78
N GLY A 198 -25.49 57.62 -49.46
CA GLY A 198 -24.31 58.36 -49.91
C GLY A 198 -24.11 58.29 -51.42
N GLY A 199 -24.27 57.09 -52.00
CA GLY A 199 -24.15 56.85 -53.44
C GLY A 199 -25.22 57.58 -54.26
N SER A 200 -26.46 57.64 -53.76
CA SER A 200 -27.53 58.39 -54.44
C SER A 200 -27.27 59.90 -54.47
N ILE A 201 -26.78 60.47 -53.36
CA ILE A 201 -26.40 61.90 -53.30
C ILE A 201 -25.22 62.18 -54.24
N ALA A 202 -24.18 61.35 -54.21
CA ALA A 202 -23.02 61.50 -55.10
C ALA A 202 -23.39 61.36 -56.59
N GLY A 203 -24.23 60.37 -56.93
CA GLY A 203 -24.73 60.16 -58.29
C GLY A 203 -25.62 61.31 -58.78
N GLY A 204 -26.54 61.79 -57.93
CA GLY A 204 -27.39 62.94 -58.24
C GLY A 204 -26.58 64.23 -58.45
N GLY A 205 -25.59 64.48 -57.59
CA GLY A 205 -24.68 65.61 -57.72
C GLY A 205 -23.84 65.57 -59.00
N LEU A 206 -23.34 64.40 -59.38
CA LEU A 206 -22.61 64.20 -60.64
C LEU A 206 -23.50 64.47 -61.86
N LEU A 207 -24.71 63.91 -61.87
CA LEU A 207 -25.66 64.12 -62.97
C LEU A 207 -26.03 65.60 -63.13
N LEU A 208 -26.37 66.28 -62.04
CA LEU A 208 -26.67 67.71 -62.09
C LEU A 208 -25.44 68.52 -62.51
N GLY A 209 -24.26 68.20 -61.99
CA GLY A 209 -23.00 68.85 -62.34
C GLY A 209 -22.61 68.71 -63.81
N LEU A 210 -23.03 67.63 -64.48
CA LEU A 210 -22.76 67.41 -65.91
C LEU A 210 -23.85 67.99 -66.82
N VAL A 211 -25.12 67.97 -66.39
CA VAL A 211 -26.27 68.45 -67.19
C VAL A 211 -26.38 69.98 -67.19
N LEU A 212 -26.15 70.64 -66.05
CA LEU A 212 -26.21 72.10 -65.92
C LEU A 212 -25.27 72.87 -66.90
N PRO A 213 -23.98 72.51 -67.06
CA PRO A 213 -23.09 73.19 -68.00
C PRO A 213 -23.41 72.87 -69.47
N ALA A 214 -24.06 71.74 -69.76
CA ALA A 214 -24.46 71.39 -71.13
C ALA A 214 -25.65 72.24 -71.61
N LEU A 215 -26.64 72.47 -70.74
CA LEU A 215 -27.83 73.28 -71.07
C LEU A 215 -27.55 74.78 -71.14
N THR A 216 -26.54 75.27 -70.41
CA THR A 216 -26.18 76.70 -70.41
C THR A 216 -25.22 77.09 -71.54
N ARG A 217 -24.75 76.15 -72.38
CA ARG A 217 -23.76 76.40 -73.45
C ARG A 217 -24.34 76.93 -74.77
N GLY A 218 -25.55 77.48 -74.73
CA GLY A 218 -26.32 77.89 -75.90
C GLY A 218 -26.55 79.40 -76.07
N ARG A 219 -25.50 80.23 -76.08
CA ARG A 219 -25.44 81.47 -76.90
C ARG A 219 -24.05 82.12 -76.88
N LYS A 220 -23.18 81.78 -77.83
CA LYS A 220 -22.16 82.72 -78.31
C LYS A 220 -22.61 83.25 -79.66
N ARG A 221 -23.08 84.50 -79.68
CA ARG A 221 -23.24 85.29 -80.90
C ARG A 221 -21.84 85.71 -81.33
N ASN A 222 -21.37 85.10 -82.40
CA ASN A 222 -20.16 85.50 -83.10
C ASN A 222 -20.57 86.47 -84.19
N ASP A 223 -20.57 87.76 -83.88
CA ASP A 223 -20.62 88.81 -84.90
C ASP A 223 -19.34 89.63 -84.78
N ARG A 224 -18.37 89.24 -85.61
CA ARG A 224 -17.15 90.00 -85.90
C ARG A 224 -17.54 91.17 -86.79
N TRP A 225 -17.28 92.42 -86.40
CA TRP A 225 -16.72 93.45 -87.28
C TRP A 225 -16.58 94.83 -86.61
N PHE A 226 -15.41 95.42 -86.87
CA PHE A 226 -14.92 96.81 -86.74
C PHE A 226 -14.27 97.20 -85.42
#